data_AF-A0A061QSF5-F1
#
_entry.id   AF-A0A061QSF5-F1
#
_cell.length_a   1.000
_cell.length_b   1.000
_cell.length_c   1.000
_cell.angle_alpha   90.00
_cell.angle_beta   90.00
_cell.angle_gamma   90.00
#
_symmetry.space_group_name_H-M   'P 1'
#
loop_
_entity.id
_entity.type
_entity.pdbx_description
1 polymer ?
#
loop_
_entity_poly.entity_id
_entity_poly.type
_entity_poly.pdbx_seq_one_letter_code
_entity_poly.pdbx_strand_id
1 'polypeptide(L)'
;LIPNLGVCELDFETTVFADVPGLLEGAHLGRGLGLEFLRHTERCRAIVHVIDGSSPDPIGDYKAIRLEMRLFNPEIAEKPEVVAYNKMDLPDSSDYFEIVQDFLVEQGIRKEHIFPISSATGRGVTELVRGLRALLEDSGSEELEYTTDALNIQEVPKKDMSARMDDFEITEDHQLHCHRSGHRAVCSDDQL
;
A
#
# COMPACT_ATOMS: atom_id res chain seq x y z
N LEU A 1 -4.68 15.98 -2.76
CA LEU A 1 -5.42 14.73 -3.02
C LEU A 1 -4.81 13.66 -2.13
N ILE A 2 -5.61 13.08 -1.26
CA ILE A 2 -5.17 12.02 -0.34
C ILE A 2 -5.35 10.70 -1.11
N PRO A 3 -4.33 9.83 -1.24
CA PRO A 3 -4.51 8.54 -1.88
C PRO A 3 -5.54 7.71 -1.11
N ASN A 4 -6.24 6.81 -1.81
CA ASN A 4 -7.05 5.82 -1.12
C ASN A 4 -6.08 4.81 -0.49
N LEU A 5 -5.87 4.91 0.82
CA LEU A 5 -5.11 3.93 1.58
C LEU A 5 -6.04 2.84 2.09
N GLY A 6 -5.63 1.59 1.88
CA GLY A 6 -6.23 0.41 2.47
C GLY A 6 -5.23 -0.28 3.38
N VAL A 7 -5.68 -0.70 4.56
CA VAL A 7 -4.88 -1.53 5.47
C VAL A 7 -5.38 -2.96 5.36
N CYS A 8 -4.48 -3.90 5.08
CA CYS A 8 -4.76 -5.33 5.04
C CYS A 8 -4.02 -6.00 6.19
N GLU A 9 -4.76 -6.63 7.09
CA GLU A 9 -4.21 -7.49 8.15
C GLU A 9 -4.37 -8.95 7.73
N LEU A 10 -3.27 -9.66 7.60
CA LEU A 10 -3.24 -11.07 7.24
C LEU A 10 -2.10 -11.76 7.96
N ASP A 11 -2.37 -12.93 8.54
CA ASP A 11 -1.38 -13.75 9.26
C ASP A 11 -0.61 -12.99 10.35
N PHE A 12 -1.32 -12.12 11.10
CA PHE A 12 -0.80 -11.25 12.17
C PHE A 12 0.13 -10.12 11.74
N GLU A 13 0.19 -9.85 10.43
CA GLU A 13 1.04 -8.81 9.91
C GLU A 13 0.26 -7.82 9.04
N THR A 14 0.59 -6.54 9.14
CA THR A 14 -0.13 -5.44 8.49
C THR A 14 0.57 -4.99 7.21
N THR A 15 -0.17 -4.91 6.10
CA THR A 15 0.32 -4.35 4.83
C THR A 15 -0.55 -3.16 4.42
N VAL A 16 0.08 -2.05 4.04
CA VAL A 16 -0.61 -0.84 3.57
C VAL A 16 -0.58 -0.82 2.05
N PHE A 17 -1.76 -0.75 1.45
CA PHE A 17 -1.96 -0.55 0.02
C PHE A 17 -2.35 0.89 -0.22
N ALA A 18 -1.78 1.48 -1.27
CA ALA A 18 -2.18 2.79 -1.76
C ALA A 18 -2.61 2.63 -3.20
N ASP A 19 -3.80 3.12 -3.52
CA ASP A 19 -4.25 3.19 -4.90
C ASP A 19 -3.58 4.36 -5.63
N VAL A 20 -3.14 4.12 -6.86
CA VAL A 20 -2.49 5.11 -7.72
C VAL A 20 -3.50 5.50 -8.82
N PRO A 21 -4.38 6.49 -8.59
CA PRO A 21 -5.27 7.01 -9.61
C PRO A 21 -4.46 7.59 -10.78
N GLY A 22 -4.93 7.37 -12.01
CA GLY A 22 -4.54 8.18 -13.16
C GLY A 22 -3.34 7.73 -13.98
N LEU A 23 -2.96 6.44 -14.03
CA LEU A 23 -1.96 5.99 -15.01
C LEU A 23 -2.46 6.20 -16.46
N LEU A 24 -3.70 5.81 -16.76
CA LEU A 24 -4.31 5.91 -18.10
C LEU A 24 -4.84 7.30 -18.51
N GLU A 25 -5.05 8.24 -17.58
CA GLU A 25 -5.67 9.54 -17.87
C GLU A 25 -4.64 10.68 -17.87
N GLY A 26 -3.74 10.68 -18.85
CA GLY A 26 -2.98 11.89 -19.20
C GLY A 26 -2.14 12.48 -18.05
N ALA A 27 -1.75 11.71 -17.04
CA ALA A 27 -0.90 12.18 -15.95
C ALA A 27 0.45 12.73 -16.44
N HIS A 28 0.94 12.25 -17.59
CA HIS A 28 2.13 12.75 -18.28
C HIS A 28 1.94 14.16 -18.91
N LEU A 29 0.70 14.64 -19.10
CA LEU A 29 0.39 15.97 -19.65
C LEU A 29 0.28 17.06 -18.57
N GLY A 30 0.63 16.74 -17.32
CA GLY A 30 0.65 17.71 -16.22
C GLY A 30 -0.72 18.24 -15.80
N ARG A 31 -1.82 17.59 -16.21
CA ARG A 31 -3.17 17.93 -15.79
C ARG A 31 -3.70 16.92 -14.78
N GLY A 32 -3.51 17.23 -13.51
CA GLY A 32 -4.28 16.64 -12.43
C GLY A 32 -3.68 15.38 -11.84
N LEU A 33 -2.63 15.57 -11.04
CA LEU A 33 -2.29 14.90 -9.78
C LEU A 33 -0.93 15.50 -9.42
N GLY A 34 -0.90 16.42 -8.45
CA GLY A 34 0.28 17.26 -8.18
C GLY A 34 1.53 16.43 -7.91
N LEU A 35 2.71 16.98 -8.22
CA LEU A 35 4.03 16.40 -7.95
C LEU A 35 4.19 15.82 -6.53
N GLU A 36 3.43 16.33 -5.55
CA GLU A 36 3.32 15.81 -4.19
C GLU A 36 2.66 14.43 -4.09
N PHE A 37 1.63 14.14 -4.88
CA PHE A 37 0.97 12.83 -4.91
C PHE A 37 1.96 11.73 -5.31
N LEU A 38 2.83 12.07 -6.25
CA LEU A 38 3.72 11.13 -6.93
C LEU A 38 4.99 10.82 -6.13
N ARG A 39 5.47 11.77 -5.32
CA ARG A 39 6.51 11.53 -4.29
C ARG A 39 6.10 10.45 -3.26
N HIS A 40 4.81 10.13 -3.14
CA HIS A 40 4.36 9.04 -2.26
C HIS A 40 4.39 7.67 -2.96
N THR A 41 4.11 7.61 -4.27
CA THR A 41 4.25 6.37 -5.07
C THR A 41 5.72 5.93 -5.19
N GLU A 42 6.66 6.88 -5.16
CA GLU A 42 8.09 6.59 -5.06
C GLU A 42 8.47 5.82 -3.77
N ARG A 43 7.68 5.95 -2.70
CA ARG A 43 7.89 5.22 -1.44
C ARG A 43 7.31 3.80 -1.43
N CYS A 44 6.50 3.43 -2.42
CA CYS A 44 5.99 2.07 -2.53
C CYS A 44 7.16 1.10 -2.76
N ARG A 45 7.28 0.06 -1.93
CA ARG A 45 8.36 -0.92 -2.04
C ARG A 45 8.16 -1.92 -3.17
N ALA A 46 6.90 -2.16 -3.55
CA ALA A 46 6.50 -3.07 -4.62
C ALA A 46 5.22 -2.56 -5.30
N ILE A 47 4.92 -3.14 -6.46
CA ILE A 47 3.74 -2.84 -7.28
C ILE A 47 2.85 -4.08 -7.38
N VAL A 48 1.54 -3.87 -7.27
CA VAL A 48 0.53 -4.86 -7.65
C VAL A 48 -0.08 -4.40 -8.97
N HIS A 49 0.24 -5.11 -10.06
CA HIS A 49 -0.31 -4.80 -11.38
C HIS A 49 -1.59 -5.59 -11.59
N VAL A 50 -2.74 -4.92 -11.59
CA VAL A 50 -4.04 -5.57 -11.80
C VAL A 50 -4.39 -5.58 -13.28
N ILE A 51 -4.55 -6.77 -13.87
CA ILE A 51 -5.00 -6.98 -15.24
C ILE A 51 -6.48 -7.36 -15.22
N ASP A 52 -7.30 -6.74 -16.06
CA ASP A 52 -8.70 -7.11 -16.22
C ASP A 52 -8.84 -8.25 -17.23
N GLY A 53 -9.13 -9.47 -16.77
CA GLY A 53 -9.32 -10.62 -17.65
C GLY A 53 -10.59 -10.60 -18.49
N SER A 54 -11.51 -9.66 -18.26
CA SER A 54 -12.66 -9.42 -19.16
C SER A 54 -12.37 -8.43 -20.28
N SER A 55 -11.18 -7.80 -20.27
CA SER A 55 -10.77 -6.90 -21.34
C SER A 55 -10.67 -7.65 -22.67
N PRO A 56 -11.03 -7.02 -23.80
CA PRO A 56 -10.80 -7.61 -25.11
C PRO A 56 -9.30 -7.76 -25.45
N ASP A 57 -8.40 -7.02 -24.79
CA ASP A 57 -6.94 -7.14 -24.96
C ASP A 57 -6.18 -6.96 -23.62
N PRO A 58 -6.20 -7.97 -22.72
CA PRO A 58 -5.54 -7.86 -21.42
C PRO A 58 -4.02 -7.67 -21.52
N ILE A 59 -3.40 -8.19 -22.59
CA ILE A 59 -1.96 -8.05 -22.85
C ILE A 59 -1.63 -6.62 -23.28
N GLY A 60 -2.47 -6.03 -24.13
CA GLY A 60 -2.38 -4.63 -24.53
C GLY A 60 -2.50 -3.70 -23.33
N ASP A 61 -3.47 -3.94 -22.45
CA ASP A 61 -3.68 -3.16 -21.24
C ASP A 61 -2.45 -3.20 -20.31
N TYR A 62 -1.89 -4.39 -20.07
CA TYR A 62 -0.65 -4.53 -19.31
C TYR A 62 0.51 -3.73 -19.92
N LYS A 63 0.69 -3.81 -21.24
CA LYS A 63 1.75 -3.06 -21.95
C LYS A 63 1.54 -1.55 -21.87
N ALA A 64 0.30 -1.08 -21.97
CA ALA A 64 -0.04 0.33 -21.87
C ALA A 64 0.34 0.87 -20.47
N ILE A 65 -0.07 0.17 -19.41
CA ILE A 65 0.26 0.56 -18.03
C ILE A 65 1.77 0.50 -17.78
N ARG A 66 2.48 -0.53 -18.26
CA ARG A 66 3.95 -0.60 -18.15
C ARG A 66 4.64 0.56 -18.88
N LEU A 67 4.15 0.94 -20.06
CA LEU A 67 4.67 2.08 -20.82
C LEU A 67 4.45 3.39 -20.08
N GLU A 68 3.26 3.60 -19.52
CA GLU A 68 2.92 4.77 -18.72
C GLU A 68 3.81 4.89 -17.48
N MET A 69 4.00 3.79 -16.75
CA MET A 69 4.92 3.77 -15.60
C MET A 69 6.34 4.17 -16.01
N ARG A 70 6.86 3.66 -17.15
CA ARG A 70 8.19 4.03 -17.67
C ARG A 70 8.28 5.50 -18.09
N LEU A 71 7.25 6.01 -18.76
CA LEU A 71 7.19 7.42 -19.19
C LEU A 71 7.08 8.37 -18.00
N PHE A 72 6.43 7.91 -16.92
CA PHE A 72 6.26 8.66 -15.70
C PHE A 72 7.55 8.70 -14.86
N ASN A 73 8.03 7.53 -14.41
CA ASN A 73 9.31 7.38 -13.72
C ASN A 73 9.87 5.96 -13.99
N PRO A 74 10.99 5.83 -14.72
CA PRO A 74 11.63 4.54 -14.98
C PRO A 74 11.89 3.69 -13.73
N GLU A 75 12.22 4.32 -12.59
CA GLU A 75 12.49 3.61 -11.34
C GLU A 75 11.24 2.88 -10.82
N ILE A 76 10.03 3.43 -11.03
CA ILE A 76 8.78 2.76 -10.65
C ILE A 76 8.57 1.50 -11.49
N ALA A 77 8.91 1.53 -12.77
CA ALA A 77 8.79 0.37 -13.65
C ALA A 77 9.79 -0.75 -13.34
N GLU A 78 10.85 -0.45 -12.61
CA GLU A 78 11.88 -1.39 -12.16
C GLU A 78 11.58 -2.00 -10.78
N LYS A 79 10.59 -1.47 -10.05
CA LYS A 79 10.21 -2.00 -8.73
C LYS A 79 9.75 -3.46 -8.83
N PRO A 80 9.98 -4.24 -7.75
CA PRO A 80 9.40 -5.57 -7.64
C PRO A 80 7.89 -5.54 -7.88
N GLU A 81 7.38 -6.40 -8.77
CA GLU A 81 5.96 -6.47 -9.08
C GLU A 81 5.39 -7.89 -8.94
N VAL A 82 4.12 -7.93 -8.51
CA VAL A 82 3.23 -9.08 -8.66
C VAL A 82 2.08 -8.70 -9.59
N VAL A 83 1.59 -9.66 -10.36
CA VAL A 83 0.49 -9.46 -11.30
C VAL A 83 -0.77 -10.13 -10.78
N ALA A 84 -1.85 -9.36 -10.68
CA ALA A 84 -3.18 -9.83 -10.31
C ALA A 84 -4.04 -9.94 -11.57
N TYR A 85 -4.21 -11.15 -12.11
CA TYR A 85 -5.13 -11.37 -13.21
C TYR A 85 -6.56 -11.51 -12.67
N ASN A 86 -7.35 -10.44 -12.80
CA ASN A 86 -8.63 -10.30 -12.14
C ASN A 86 -9.80 -10.81 -12.98
N LYS A 87 -10.95 -10.99 -12.32
CA LYS A 87 -12.23 -11.47 -12.87
C LYS A 87 -12.21 -12.93 -13.33
N MET A 88 -11.51 -13.80 -12.60
CA MET A 88 -11.52 -15.26 -12.81
C MET A 88 -12.88 -15.94 -12.54
N ASP A 89 -13.88 -15.18 -12.09
CA ASP A 89 -15.28 -15.62 -12.01
C ASP A 89 -15.98 -15.63 -13.38
N LEU A 90 -15.40 -14.98 -14.40
CA LEU A 90 -15.93 -14.96 -15.77
C LEU A 90 -15.33 -16.10 -16.62
N PRO A 91 -16.15 -16.86 -17.37
CA PRO A 91 -15.67 -17.96 -18.21
C PRO A 91 -14.60 -17.52 -19.22
N ASP A 92 -14.88 -16.45 -19.96
CA ASP A 92 -13.97 -15.93 -21.01
C ASP A 92 -12.59 -15.53 -20.46
N SER A 93 -12.56 -15.04 -19.22
CA SER A 93 -11.32 -14.66 -18.53
C SER A 93 -10.46 -15.88 -18.19
N SER A 94 -11.09 -16.98 -17.76
CA SER A 94 -10.39 -18.21 -17.40
C SER A 94 -9.71 -18.88 -18.59
N ASP A 95 -10.32 -18.82 -19.78
CA ASP A 95 -9.78 -19.44 -20.99
C ASP A 95 -8.54 -18.68 -21.51
N TYR A 96 -8.49 -17.36 -21.28
CA TYR A 96 -7.38 -16.50 -21.72
C TYR A 96 -6.19 -16.47 -20.76
N PHE A 97 -6.38 -16.93 -19.51
CA PHE A 97 -5.37 -16.81 -18.46
C PHE A 97 -4.04 -17.49 -18.82
N GLU A 98 -4.07 -18.68 -19.42
CA GLU A 98 -2.84 -19.39 -19.78
C GLU A 98 -1.99 -18.60 -20.79
N ILE A 99 -2.63 -18.01 -21.80
CA ILE A 99 -1.98 -17.18 -22.81
C ILE A 99 -1.35 -15.94 -22.17
N VAL A 100 -2.08 -15.28 -21.27
CA VAL A 100 -1.59 -14.08 -20.56
C VAL A 100 -0.45 -14.45 -19.61
N GLN A 101 -0.56 -15.57 -18.90
CA GLN A 101 0.49 -16.06 -18.00
C GLN A 101 1.78 -16.35 -18.77
N ASP A 102 1.70 -17.06 -19.88
CA ASP A 102 2.87 -17.38 -20.71
C ASP A 102 3.54 -16.09 -21.23
N PHE A 103 2.75 -15.14 -21.72
CA PHE A 103 3.26 -13.82 -22.13
C PHE A 103 3.98 -13.10 -20.98
N LEU A 104 3.41 -13.06 -19.77
CA LEU A 104 4.02 -12.39 -18.62
C LEU A 104 5.35 -13.06 -18.20
N VAL A 105 5.42 -14.39 -18.29
CA VAL A 105 6.66 -15.14 -18.05
C VAL A 105 7.72 -14.78 -19.09
N GLU A 106 7.34 -14.63 -20.37
CA GLU A 106 8.24 -14.14 -21.42
C GLU A 106 8.72 -12.70 -21.17
N GLN A 107 7.91 -11.86 -20.52
CA GLN A 107 8.32 -10.51 -20.09
C GLN A 107 9.24 -10.51 -18.85
N GLY A 108 9.57 -11.68 -18.29
CA GLY A 108 10.46 -11.83 -17.15
C GLY A 108 9.75 -11.83 -15.79
N ILE A 109 8.42 -11.88 -15.77
CA ILE A 109 7.67 -12.02 -14.51
C ILE A 109 7.72 -13.47 -14.07
N ARG A 110 8.19 -13.70 -12.83
CA ARG A 110 8.22 -15.05 -12.26
C ARG A 110 6.80 -15.62 -12.20
N LYS A 111 6.64 -16.89 -12.58
CA LYS A 111 5.32 -17.54 -12.61
C LYS A 111 4.65 -17.52 -11.23
N GLU A 112 5.44 -17.59 -10.17
CA GLU A 112 4.98 -17.54 -8.78
C GLU A 112 4.45 -16.16 -8.36
N HIS A 113 4.66 -15.12 -9.17
CA HIS A 113 4.17 -13.77 -8.93
C HIS A 113 2.92 -13.42 -9.75
N ILE A 114 2.36 -14.39 -10.49
CA ILE A 114 1.17 -14.21 -11.32
C ILE A 114 0.01 -14.91 -10.62
N PHE A 115 -0.93 -14.11 -10.11
CA PHE A 115 -2.05 -14.59 -9.30
C PHE A 115 -3.37 -14.45 -10.05
N PRO A 116 -4.05 -15.57 -10.39
CA PRO A 116 -5.42 -15.53 -10.86
C PRO A 116 -6.36 -15.23 -9.68
N ILE A 117 -7.06 -14.09 -9.75
CA ILE A 117 -7.93 -13.62 -8.68
C ILE A 117 -9.35 -13.29 -9.18
N SER A 118 -10.28 -13.22 -8.24
CA SER A 118 -11.58 -12.57 -8.45
C SER A 118 -11.86 -11.65 -7.27
N SER A 119 -11.71 -10.34 -7.49
CA SER A 119 -12.01 -9.34 -6.45
C SER A 119 -13.47 -9.37 -5.99
N ALA A 120 -14.40 -9.80 -6.86
CA ALA A 120 -15.82 -9.89 -6.54
C ALA A 120 -16.14 -11.02 -5.55
N THR A 121 -15.42 -12.15 -5.65
CA THR A 121 -15.63 -13.33 -4.80
C THR A 121 -14.60 -13.44 -3.67
N GLY A 122 -13.51 -12.68 -3.74
CA GLY A 122 -12.36 -12.79 -2.83
C GLY A 122 -11.40 -13.93 -3.16
N ARG A 123 -11.67 -14.74 -4.19
CA ARG A 123 -10.81 -15.86 -4.60
C ARG A 123 -9.43 -15.36 -5.00
N GLY A 124 -8.37 -16.00 -4.49
CA GLY A 124 -6.97 -15.74 -4.88
C GLY A 124 -6.35 -14.49 -4.25
N VAL A 125 -7.14 -13.66 -3.56
CA VAL A 125 -6.65 -12.40 -2.98
C VAL A 125 -5.69 -12.67 -1.81
N THR A 126 -5.99 -13.66 -0.98
CA THR A 126 -5.12 -14.05 0.15
C THR A 126 -3.76 -14.54 -0.35
N GLU A 127 -3.75 -15.36 -1.39
CA GLU A 127 -2.53 -15.87 -2.03
C GLU A 127 -1.70 -14.74 -2.66
N LEU A 128 -2.36 -13.79 -3.31
CA LEU A 128 -1.71 -12.59 -3.84
C LEU A 128 -1.04 -11.77 -2.74
N VAL A 129 -1.72 -11.52 -1.62
CA VAL A 129 -1.15 -10.74 -0.51
C VAL A 129 0.04 -11.48 0.09
N ARG A 130 -0.07 -12.79 0.30
CA ARG A 130 1.06 -13.61 0.79
C ARG A 130 2.26 -13.58 -0.17
N GLY A 131 2.00 -13.71 -1.47
CA GLY A 131 3.04 -13.65 -2.50
C GLY A 131 3.73 -12.30 -2.57
N LEU A 132 2.96 -11.20 -2.45
CA LEU A 132 3.51 -9.85 -2.37
C LEU A 132 4.43 -9.67 -1.16
N ARG A 133 4.04 -10.21 0.00
CA ARG A 133 4.85 -10.13 1.22
C ARG A 133 6.17 -10.89 1.07
N ALA A 134 6.11 -12.12 0.57
CA ALA A 134 7.31 -12.91 0.29
C ALA A 134 8.26 -12.16 -0.67
N LEU A 135 7.71 -11.49 -1.70
CA LEU A 135 8.50 -10.65 -2.60
C LEU A 135 9.17 -9.47 -1.87
N LEU A 136 8.47 -8.83 -0.93
CA LEU A 136 9.00 -7.72 -0.14
C LEU A 136 10.07 -8.15 0.86
N GLU A 137 10.01 -9.38 1.37
CA GLU A 137 11.03 -9.96 2.25
C GLU A 137 12.31 -10.30 1.48
N ASP A 138 12.16 -10.91 0.29
CA ASP A 138 13.27 -11.24 -0.60
C ASP A 138 14.01 -10.00 -1.11
N SER A 139 13.31 -8.87 -1.27
CA SER A 139 13.87 -7.63 -1.82
C SER A 139 14.72 -6.83 -0.81
N GLY A 140 14.86 -7.31 0.43
CA GLY A 140 15.59 -6.63 1.48
C GLY A 140 14.77 -5.54 2.19
N SER A 141 14.91 -5.48 3.51
CA SER A 141 14.42 -4.38 4.32
C SER A 141 15.39 -3.21 4.19
N GLU A 142 15.19 -2.32 3.20
CA GLU A 142 15.64 -0.96 3.43
C GLU A 142 14.78 -0.41 4.57
N GLU A 143 15.40 -0.32 5.74
CA GLU A 143 14.86 0.31 6.93
C GLU A 143 14.70 1.80 6.58
N LEU A 144 13.54 2.17 6.03
CA LEU A 144 13.19 3.58 5.85
C LEU A 144 13.12 4.16 7.27
N GLU A 145 14.16 4.93 7.66
CA GLU A 145 14.12 5.74 8.87
C GLU A 145 12.92 6.68 8.78
N TYR A 146 11.85 6.34 9.51
CA TYR A 146 10.72 7.22 9.69
C TYR A 146 11.13 8.31 10.67
N THR A 147 11.39 9.52 10.18
CA THR A 147 11.29 10.70 11.05
C THR A 147 9.82 10.94 11.33
N THR A 148 9.46 10.98 12.61
CA THR A 148 8.11 11.21 13.15
C THR A 148 7.49 12.55 12.76
N ASP A 149 8.18 13.37 11.97
CA ASP A 149 7.76 14.74 11.65
C ASP A 149 6.80 14.82 10.44
N ALA A 150 6.72 13.80 9.57
CA ALA A 150 5.96 13.88 8.31
C ALA A 150 4.54 13.28 8.36
N LEU A 151 4.16 12.61 9.46
CA LEU A 151 2.84 12.05 9.64
C LEU A 151 2.34 12.46 11.02
N ASN A 152 1.30 13.30 11.05
CA ASN A 152 0.57 13.67 12.26
C ASN A 152 -0.26 12.49 12.78
N ILE A 153 0.41 11.36 13.06
CA ILE A 153 -0.13 10.20 13.75
C ILE A 153 0.17 10.45 15.21
N GLN A 154 -0.87 10.77 15.99
CA GLN A 154 -0.76 10.73 17.45
C GLN A 154 -0.25 9.36 17.84
N GLU A 155 0.86 9.35 18.60
CA GLU A 155 1.61 8.16 18.99
C GLU A 155 0.67 7.02 19.40
N VAL A 156 0.70 5.92 18.65
CA VAL A 156 0.05 4.68 19.12
C VAL A 156 0.93 4.15 20.26
N PRO A 157 0.41 4.04 21.50
CA PRO A 157 1.21 3.55 22.60
C PRO A 157 1.62 2.10 22.33
N LYS A 158 2.92 1.82 22.43
CA LYS A 158 3.46 0.47 22.35
C LYS A 158 2.80 -0.36 23.46
N LYS A 159 2.10 -1.44 23.08
CA LYS A 159 1.47 -2.34 24.04
C LYS A 159 2.54 -3.20 24.69
N ASP A 160 2.97 -2.83 25.89
CA ASP A 160 3.77 -3.70 26.75
C ASP A 160 2.93 -4.93 27.14
N MET A 161 3.29 -6.09 26.61
CA MET A 161 2.57 -7.35 26.77
C MET A 161 2.78 -8.04 28.13
N SER A 162 3.28 -7.32 29.14
CA SER A 162 3.50 -7.83 30.50
C SER A 162 2.49 -7.35 31.55
N ALA A 163 1.50 -6.51 31.17
CA ALA A 163 0.49 -6.04 32.11
C ALA A 163 -0.66 -7.06 32.26
N ARG A 164 -0.93 -7.50 33.49
CA ARG A 164 -2.11 -8.31 33.83
C ARG A 164 -3.38 -7.44 33.76
N MET A 165 -4.50 -8.09 33.44
CA MET A 165 -5.76 -7.49 33.00
C MET A 165 -6.51 -6.63 34.05
N ASP A 166 -5.95 -6.37 35.23
CA ASP A 166 -6.67 -5.79 36.36
C ASP A 166 -6.24 -4.35 36.74
N ASP A 167 -5.26 -3.75 36.07
CA ASP A 167 -4.77 -2.41 36.43
C ASP A 167 -4.90 -1.40 35.28
N PHE A 168 -6.12 -0.89 35.04
CA PHE A 168 -6.30 0.39 34.36
C PHE A 168 -7.47 1.17 34.97
N GLU A 169 -7.16 2.30 35.61
CA GLU A 169 -8.13 3.36 35.90
C GLU A 169 -8.13 4.36 34.73
N ILE A 170 -9.31 4.66 34.19
CA ILE A 170 -9.49 5.66 33.14
C ILE A 170 -9.71 7.01 33.82
N THR A 171 -8.75 7.94 33.67
CA THR A 171 -8.96 9.36 33.97
C THR A 171 -8.99 10.16 32.67
N GLU A 172 -10.08 10.88 32.45
CA GLU A 172 -10.20 11.88 31.39
C GLU A 172 -9.66 13.22 31.92
N ASP A 173 -8.57 13.73 31.35
CA ASP A 173 -8.08 15.08 31.68
C ASP A 173 -8.24 16.03 30.49
N HIS A 174 -9.09 17.03 30.72
CA HIS A 174 -9.13 18.29 30.00
C HIS A 174 -7.80 19.05 30.18
N GLN A 175 -7.39 19.74 29.12
CA GLN A 175 -6.15 20.51 28.99
C GLN A 175 -5.81 21.37 30.21
N LEU A 176 -4.57 21.30 30.70
CA LEU A 176 -3.86 22.41 31.35
C LEU A 176 -2.34 22.23 31.23
N HIS A 177 -1.68 23.25 30.66
CA HIS A 177 -0.22 23.33 30.55
C HIS A 177 0.40 23.65 31.93
N CYS A 178 1.48 22.95 32.30
CA CYS A 178 2.29 23.29 33.47
C CYS A 178 3.79 23.21 33.12
N HIS A 179 4.52 24.30 33.34
CA HIS A 179 5.99 24.36 33.24
C HIS A 179 6.67 23.96 34.57
N ARG A 180 7.80 23.25 34.48
CA ARG A 180 8.60 22.80 35.64
C ARG A 180 9.67 23.82 36.02
N SER A 181 9.68 24.20 37.30
CA SER A 181 10.83 24.81 37.98
C SER A 181 10.96 24.23 39.38
N GLY A 182 11.91 23.32 39.59
CA GLY A 182 12.29 22.81 40.91
C GLY A 182 11.17 22.11 41.71
N HIS A 183 11.49 21.67 42.94
CA HIS A 183 10.64 20.81 43.78
C HIS A 183 9.43 21.50 44.43
N ARG A 184 8.72 22.38 43.70
CA ARG A 184 7.36 22.85 44.03
C ARG A 184 6.67 23.40 42.79
N ALA A 185 5.59 22.75 42.36
CA ALA A 185 4.65 23.33 41.40
C ALA A 185 3.63 24.21 42.16
N VAL A 186 3.39 25.43 41.66
CA VAL A 186 2.34 26.33 42.15
C VAL A 186 1.45 26.63 40.95
N CYS A 187 0.17 26.27 41.04
CA CYS A 187 -0.84 26.63 40.04
C CYS A 187 -1.57 27.88 40.52
N SER A 188 -1.56 28.93 39.70
CA SER A 188 -2.37 30.14 39.89
C SER A 188 -3.35 30.22 38.73
N ASP A 189 -4.65 30.34 39.03
CA ASP A 189 -5.67 30.71 38.06
C ASP A 189 -5.59 32.23 37.82
N ASP A 190 -5.16 32.66 36.63
CA ASP A 190 -5.43 34.02 36.18
C ASP A 190 -6.45 33.96 35.03
N GLN A 191 -7.67 34.34 35.38
CA GLN A 191 -8.67 34.83 34.44
C GLN A 191 -8.19 36.15 33.83
N LEU A 192 -8.26 36.24 32.50
CA LEU A 192 -8.61 37.48 31.81
C LEU A 192 -9.58 37.16 30.67
#